data_AF-A0A947VGI1-F1
#
_entry.id   AF-A0A947VGI1-F1
#
_cell.length_a   1.000
_cell.length_b   1.000
_cell.length_c   1.000
_cell.angle_alpha   90.00
_cell.angle_beta   90.00
_cell.angle_gamma   90.00
#
_symmetry.space_group_name_H-M   'P 1'
#
loop_
_entity.id
_entity.type
_entity.pdbx_description
1 polymer ?
#
loop_
_entity_poly.entity_id
_entity_poly.type
_entity_poly.pdbx_seq_one_letter_code
_entity_poly.pdbx_strand_id
1 'polypeptide(L)'
;MNFVLFDWKQVNQSSGGFLASEGFALSRVNGTITNYVPGFWGHTDSAEFDVLATDFGSTRGWADNTAYDFEILYQAGRIKIDISGGTFGAGETIFDILGSFPNGQFGFYNYSQSTVRYAGLTEEVTPPPPPGVPEPASLALMGIGLAGLAALRRRNKA
;
A
#
# COMPACT_ATOMS: atom_id res chain seq x y z
N MET A 1 12.89 16.66 -1.13
CA MET A 1 11.98 16.02 -0.16
C MET A 1 11.87 14.55 -0.50
N ASN A 2 11.77 13.67 0.49
CA ASN A 2 11.56 12.23 0.29
C ASN A 2 10.49 11.75 1.28
N PHE A 3 9.34 11.34 0.76
CA PHE A 3 8.23 10.80 1.56
C PHE A 3 7.31 9.93 0.71
N VAL A 4 6.48 9.15 1.39
CA VAL A 4 5.33 8.47 0.79
C VAL A 4 4.08 9.21 1.25
N LEU A 5 3.15 9.43 0.33
CA LEU A 5 1.88 10.10 0.56
C LEU A 5 0.75 9.13 0.22
N PHE A 6 -0.07 8.84 1.22
CA PHE A 6 -1.40 8.30 1.00
C PHE A 6 -2.40 9.44 1.01
N ASP A 7 -3.17 9.61 -0.06
CA ASP A 7 -4.21 10.63 -0.16
C ASP A 7 -5.53 10.04 -0.66
N TRP A 8 -6.62 10.75 -0.36
CA TRP A 8 -7.98 10.26 -0.54
C TRP A 8 -8.93 11.38 -0.95
N LYS A 9 -9.66 11.19 -2.06
CA LYS A 9 -10.59 12.19 -2.60
C LYS A 9 -12.05 11.73 -2.55
N GLN A 10 -12.95 12.63 -2.15
CA GLN A 10 -14.39 12.38 -2.04
C GLN A 10 -15.10 12.16 -3.37
N VAL A 11 -14.77 12.94 -4.40
CA VAL A 11 -15.44 12.91 -5.71
C VAL A 11 -14.47 13.26 -6.82
N ASN A 12 -14.75 12.78 -8.03
CA ASN A 12 -14.04 13.22 -9.23
C ASN A 12 -14.09 14.75 -9.38
N GLN A 13 -12.95 15.38 -9.60
CA GLN A 13 -12.88 16.83 -9.80
C GLN A 13 -11.74 17.23 -10.74
N SER A 14 -12.10 17.93 -11.82
CA SER A 14 -11.12 18.50 -12.74
C SER A 14 -10.66 19.88 -12.27
N SER A 15 -9.34 20.09 -12.20
CA SER A 15 -8.71 21.37 -11.89
C SER A 15 -7.33 21.46 -12.54
N GLY A 16 -6.93 22.64 -13.00
CA GLY A 16 -5.60 22.87 -13.60
C GLY A 16 -5.28 21.99 -14.82
N GLY A 17 -6.30 21.46 -15.51
CA GLY A 17 -6.14 20.54 -16.65
C GLY A 17 -6.01 19.05 -16.27
N PHE A 18 -6.11 18.71 -14.98
CA PHE A 18 -5.98 17.36 -14.47
C PHE A 18 -7.26 16.91 -13.77
N LEU A 19 -7.61 15.63 -13.91
CA LEU A 19 -8.68 15.00 -13.17
C LEU A 19 -8.10 14.38 -11.91
N ALA A 20 -8.58 14.81 -10.75
CA ALA A 20 -8.38 14.08 -9.51
C ALA A 20 -9.56 13.13 -9.33
N SER A 21 -9.29 11.83 -9.34
CA SER A 21 -10.30 10.77 -9.25
C SER A 21 -10.76 10.55 -7.82
N GLU A 22 -12.02 10.19 -7.63
CA GLU A 22 -12.58 9.69 -6.38
C GLU A 22 -11.86 8.40 -5.95
N GLY A 23 -11.46 8.33 -4.68
CA GLY A 23 -10.77 7.19 -4.11
C GLY A 23 -9.33 7.49 -3.74
N PHE A 24 -8.54 6.43 -3.65
CA PHE A 24 -7.26 6.40 -2.96
C PHE A 24 -6.08 6.43 -3.92
N ALA A 25 -5.01 7.09 -3.50
CA ALA A 25 -3.71 6.98 -4.13
C ALA A 25 -2.60 6.84 -3.09
N LEU A 26 -1.56 6.09 -3.46
CA LEU A 26 -0.31 6.00 -2.74
C LEU A 26 0.81 6.44 -3.66
N SER A 27 1.49 7.52 -3.32
CA SER A 27 2.51 8.14 -4.15
C SER A 27 3.83 8.27 -3.39
N ARG A 28 4.96 8.19 -4.09
CA ARG A 28 6.29 8.50 -3.56
C ARG A 28 6.76 9.81 -4.15
N VAL A 29 7.22 10.72 -3.28
CA VAL A 29 7.93 11.92 -3.71
C VAL A 29 9.40 11.73 -3.41
N ASN A 30 10.26 11.96 -4.40
CA ASN A 30 11.70 11.83 -4.27
C ASN A 30 12.43 12.94 -5.05
N GLY A 31 12.33 14.17 -4.55
CA GLY A 31 12.94 15.32 -5.20
C GLY A 31 12.26 16.61 -4.79
N THR A 32 12.24 17.62 -5.66
CA THR A 32 11.55 18.88 -5.40
C THR A 32 10.43 19.03 -6.41
N ILE A 33 9.19 19.10 -5.94
CA ILE A 33 8.04 19.33 -6.79
C ILE A 33 7.84 20.83 -6.99
N THR A 34 8.03 21.30 -8.22
CA THR A 34 7.85 22.71 -8.61
C THR A 34 6.48 22.98 -9.22
N ASN A 35 5.91 22.00 -9.93
CA ASN A 35 4.53 21.99 -10.38
C ASN A 35 3.77 20.86 -9.68
N TYR A 36 2.96 21.21 -8.68
CA TYR A 36 2.34 20.24 -7.78
C TYR A 36 1.01 19.69 -8.31
N VAL A 37 0.34 20.37 -9.24
CA VAL A 37 -0.99 19.94 -9.73
C VAL A 37 -0.93 18.57 -10.44
N PRO A 38 -0.02 18.30 -11.39
CA PRO A 38 0.01 17.00 -12.07
C PRO A 38 0.18 15.82 -11.11
N GLY A 39 1.07 15.94 -10.11
CA GLY A 39 1.33 14.89 -9.14
C GLY A 39 0.27 14.80 -8.05
N PHE A 40 0.13 15.85 -7.23
CA PHE A 40 -0.71 15.83 -6.03
C PHE A 40 -2.22 15.98 -6.30
N TRP A 41 -2.61 16.41 -7.51
CA TRP A 41 -4.03 16.44 -7.93
C TRP A 41 -4.33 15.36 -8.95
N GLY A 42 -3.54 15.30 -10.02
CA GLY A 42 -3.80 14.40 -11.15
C GLY A 42 -3.21 13.00 -11.03
N HIS A 43 -2.46 12.71 -9.96
CA HIS A 43 -1.73 11.44 -9.78
C HIS A 43 -0.98 11.03 -11.06
N THR A 44 -0.22 11.97 -11.62
CA THR A 44 0.59 11.78 -12.83
C THR A 44 2.06 11.63 -12.46
N ASP A 45 2.69 10.56 -12.96
CA ASP A 45 4.11 10.30 -12.74
C ASP A 45 5.00 11.43 -13.29
N SER A 46 6.13 11.64 -12.62
CA SER A 46 7.22 12.52 -13.05
C SER A 46 8.56 12.00 -12.53
N ALA A 47 9.67 12.68 -12.82
CA ALA A 47 10.99 12.25 -12.34
C ALA A 47 11.11 12.24 -10.80
N GLU A 48 10.32 13.08 -10.10
CA GLU A 48 10.35 13.22 -8.64
C GLU A 48 9.06 12.74 -7.96
N PHE A 49 8.10 12.19 -8.71
CA PHE A 49 6.79 11.77 -8.21
C PHE A 49 6.38 10.45 -8.87
N ASP A 50 6.29 9.38 -8.09
CA ASP A 50 5.88 8.05 -8.56
C ASP A 50 4.52 7.69 -7.94
N VAL A 51 3.55 7.28 -8.75
CA VAL A 51 2.30 6.69 -8.28
C VAL A 51 2.52 5.20 -8.05
N LEU A 52 2.55 4.80 -6.78
CA LEU A 52 2.79 3.41 -6.38
C LEU A 52 1.55 2.53 -6.50
N ALA A 53 0.37 3.08 -6.18
CA ALA A 53 -0.90 2.38 -6.28
C ALA A 53 -2.08 3.36 -6.32
N THR A 54 -3.19 2.92 -6.92
CA THR A 54 -4.47 3.65 -6.94
C THR A 54 -5.64 2.69 -6.77
N ASP A 55 -6.68 3.10 -6.06
CA ASP A 55 -7.98 2.43 -6.01
C ASP A 55 -9.06 3.50 -6.16
N PHE A 56 -9.48 3.69 -7.42
CA PHE A 56 -10.46 4.70 -7.79
C PHE A 56 -11.80 4.08 -8.14
N GLY A 57 -12.89 4.77 -7.79
CA GLY A 57 -14.23 4.33 -8.10
C GLY A 57 -15.29 5.24 -7.50
N SER A 58 -16.51 5.19 -8.03
CA SER A 58 -17.63 6.05 -7.60
C SER A 58 -18.23 5.70 -6.22
N THR A 59 -17.61 4.75 -5.53
CA THR A 59 -17.96 4.34 -4.15
C THR A 59 -16.72 4.32 -3.27
N ARG A 60 -15.61 4.89 -3.75
CA ARG A 60 -14.32 4.86 -3.06
C ARG A 60 -14.06 6.15 -2.31
N GLY A 61 -14.84 7.21 -2.51
CA GLY A 61 -14.66 8.50 -1.84
C GLY A 61 -15.07 8.49 -0.37
N TRP A 62 -14.51 9.43 0.40
CA TRP A 62 -14.96 9.69 1.77
C TRP A 62 -16.30 10.43 1.77
N ALA A 63 -17.13 10.11 2.76
CA ALA A 63 -18.40 10.78 3.00
C ALA A 63 -18.25 11.93 4.01
N ASP A 64 -19.06 12.98 3.84
CA ASP A 64 -19.10 14.10 4.78
C ASP A 64 -19.46 13.65 6.19
N ASN A 65 -18.90 14.32 7.21
CA ASN A 65 -19.18 14.08 8.64
C ASN A 65 -19.07 12.61 9.06
N THR A 66 -18.21 11.84 8.39
CA THR A 66 -18.03 10.42 8.63
C THR A 66 -16.65 10.16 9.25
N ALA A 67 -16.63 9.32 10.28
CA ALA A 67 -15.39 8.87 10.91
C ALA A 67 -14.85 7.64 10.18
N TYR A 68 -13.54 7.64 9.96
CA TYR A 68 -12.78 6.54 9.40
C TYR A 68 -11.54 6.32 10.25
N ASP A 69 -11.22 5.06 10.50
CA ASP A 69 -10.01 4.67 11.20
C ASP A 69 -9.01 4.10 10.19
N PHE A 70 -7.77 4.56 10.28
CA PHE A 70 -6.67 4.15 9.42
C PHE A 70 -5.67 3.33 10.23
N GLU A 71 -5.30 2.16 9.74
CA GLU A 71 -4.14 1.41 10.21
C GLU A 71 -3.09 1.38 9.10
N ILE A 72 -1.89 1.87 9.41
CA ILE A 72 -0.77 1.91 8.46
C ILE A 72 0.37 1.06 9.01
N LEU A 73 0.62 -0.07 8.36
CA LEU A 73 1.86 -0.81 8.55
C LEU A 73 2.93 -0.19 7.65
N TYR A 74 3.95 0.41 8.26
CA TYR A 74 5.10 0.93 7.54
C TYR A 74 6.36 0.17 7.93
N GLN A 75 6.96 -0.53 6.98
CA GLN A 75 8.21 -1.27 7.15
C GLN A 75 9.16 -0.97 6.01
N ALA A 76 10.45 -1.25 6.21
CA ALA A 76 11.46 -1.03 5.18
C ALA A 76 11.15 -1.72 3.84
N GLY A 77 10.40 -2.83 3.88
CA GLY A 77 10.04 -3.65 2.72
C GLY A 77 8.58 -3.61 2.30
N ARG A 78 7.69 -2.95 3.07
CA ARG A 78 6.24 -3.11 2.91
C ARG A 78 5.47 -1.91 3.44
N ILE A 79 4.44 -1.50 2.70
CA ILE A 79 3.39 -0.60 3.19
C ILE A 79 2.06 -1.32 3.06
N LYS A 80 1.31 -1.41 4.16
CA LYS A 80 -0.09 -1.86 4.16
C LYS A 80 -0.97 -0.79 4.78
N ILE A 81 -2.11 -0.54 4.16
CA ILE A 81 -3.08 0.46 4.60
C ILE A 81 -4.44 -0.22 4.68
N ASP A 82 -4.98 -0.27 5.89
CA ASP A 82 -6.33 -0.74 6.18
C ASP A 82 -7.20 0.43 6.63
N ILE A 83 -8.45 0.44 6.19
CA ILE A 83 -9.44 1.45 6.58
C ILE A 83 -10.68 0.76 7.11
N SER A 84 -11.21 1.24 8.24
CA SER A 84 -12.52 0.85 8.75
C SER A 84 -13.40 2.08 9.02
N GLY A 85 -14.68 1.87 9.31
CA GLY A 85 -15.66 2.95 9.45
C GLY A 85 -16.29 3.39 8.13
N GLY A 86 -17.30 4.26 8.21
CA GLY A 86 -18.11 4.68 7.06
C GLY A 86 -18.57 3.52 6.18
N THR A 87 -18.32 3.62 4.86
CA THR A 87 -18.67 2.57 3.89
C THR A 87 -17.83 1.30 4.00
N PHE A 88 -16.70 1.31 4.73
CA PHE A 88 -15.81 0.17 4.90
C PHE A 88 -16.19 -0.70 6.10
N GLY A 89 -17.14 -0.25 6.92
CA GLY A 89 -17.70 -1.04 8.02
C GLY A 89 -16.61 -1.58 8.96
N ALA A 90 -16.47 -2.90 9.02
CA ALA A 90 -15.51 -3.59 9.89
C ALA A 90 -14.05 -3.52 9.41
N GLY A 91 -13.79 -3.10 8.18
CA GLY A 91 -12.44 -2.92 7.65
C GLY A 91 -12.24 -3.48 6.25
N GLU A 92 -11.41 -2.80 5.47
CA GLU A 92 -10.91 -3.22 4.15
C GLU A 92 -9.42 -2.89 4.02
N THR A 93 -8.62 -3.82 3.49
CA THR A 93 -7.25 -3.52 3.05
C THR A 93 -7.31 -2.77 1.73
N ILE A 94 -6.90 -1.51 1.74
CA ILE A 94 -6.87 -0.66 0.53
C ILE A 94 -5.63 -0.96 -0.29
N PHE A 95 -4.45 -0.95 0.36
CA PHE A 95 -3.18 -1.26 -0.29
C PHE A 95 -2.35 -2.20 0.57
N ASP A 96 -1.61 -3.09 -0.09
CA ASP A 96 -0.61 -3.96 0.51
C ASP A 96 0.52 -4.16 -0.51
N ILE A 97 1.51 -3.27 -0.47
CA ILE A 97 2.56 -3.20 -1.47
C ILE A 97 3.93 -3.51 -0.88
N LEU A 98 4.74 -4.21 -1.66
CA LEU A 98 6.16 -4.43 -1.38
C LEU A 98 7.00 -3.32 -2.01
N GLY A 99 8.11 -2.97 -1.37
CA GLY A 99 8.99 -1.92 -1.88
C GLY A 99 10.24 -1.71 -1.05
N SER A 100 10.86 -0.54 -1.21
CA SER A 100 12.00 -0.10 -0.39
C SER A 100 11.73 1.30 0.15
N PHE A 101 11.50 1.35 1.45
CA PHE A 101 11.00 2.53 2.16
C PHE A 101 11.98 2.87 3.30
N PRO A 102 12.73 3.97 3.21
CA PRO A 102 13.62 4.37 4.30
C PRO A 102 12.81 4.80 5.52
N ASN A 103 13.38 4.67 6.71
CA ASN A 103 12.76 5.18 7.94
C ASN A 103 12.47 6.68 7.81
N GLY A 104 11.40 7.14 8.45
CA GLY A 104 10.94 8.52 8.37
C GLY A 104 10.09 8.94 9.55
N GLN A 105 9.35 10.02 9.36
CA GLN A 105 8.38 10.55 10.32
C GLN A 105 6.99 10.52 9.70
N PHE A 106 5.96 10.47 10.55
CA PHE A 106 4.57 10.61 10.13
C PHE A 106 4.12 12.07 10.14
N GLY A 107 3.22 12.41 9.24
CA GLY A 107 2.62 13.73 9.13
C GLY A 107 1.23 13.65 8.51
N PHE A 108 0.47 14.72 8.68
CA PHE A 108 -0.88 14.84 8.13
C PHE A 108 -0.88 15.76 6.92
N TYR A 109 -1.69 15.41 5.92
CA TYR A 109 -1.72 16.09 4.64
C TYR A 109 -3.14 16.46 4.25
N ASN A 110 -3.32 17.69 3.77
CA ASN A 110 -4.56 18.18 3.19
C ASN A 110 -4.23 19.02 1.96
N TYR A 111 -5.04 18.85 0.90
CA TYR A 111 -4.94 19.69 -0.28
C TYR A 111 -6.33 20.13 -0.71
N SER A 112 -6.59 21.42 -0.51
CA SER A 112 -7.87 22.07 -0.85
C SER A 112 -9.09 21.50 -0.11
N GLN A 113 -8.87 20.82 1.02
CA GLN A 113 -9.92 20.34 1.90
C GLN A 113 -9.82 21.05 3.25
N SER A 114 -10.86 21.78 3.62
CA SER A 114 -10.98 22.44 4.91
C SER A 114 -11.66 21.53 5.92
N THR A 115 -11.53 21.88 7.21
CA THR A 115 -12.23 21.23 8.34
C THR A 115 -11.94 19.74 8.55
N VAL A 116 -10.79 19.25 8.10
CA VAL A 116 -10.33 17.89 8.39
C VAL A 116 -9.87 17.79 9.84
N ARG A 117 -10.27 16.70 10.51
CA ARG A 117 -9.89 16.39 11.89
C ARG A 117 -9.14 15.08 11.93
N TYR A 118 -7.92 15.12 12.45
CA TYR A 118 -7.17 13.93 12.86
C TYR A 118 -7.27 13.79 14.37
N ALA A 119 -7.58 12.59 14.85
CA ALA A 119 -7.75 12.28 16.27
C ALA A 119 -7.41 10.81 16.52
N GLY A 120 -7.26 10.43 17.81
CA GLY A 120 -7.07 9.02 18.18
C GLY A 120 -5.73 8.42 17.76
N LEU A 121 -4.67 9.22 17.72
CA LEU A 121 -3.38 8.81 17.18
C LEU A 121 -2.64 7.86 18.13
N THR A 122 -2.19 6.73 17.60
CA THR A 122 -1.30 5.78 18.26
C THR A 122 -0.14 5.42 17.31
N GLU A 123 1.01 5.11 17.87
CA GLU A 123 2.18 4.60 17.14
C GLU A 123 2.76 3.43 17.92
N GLU A 124 3.00 2.33 17.23
CA GLU A 124 3.59 1.12 17.81
C GLU A 124 4.73 0.63 16.93
N VAL A 125 5.78 0.10 17.56
CA VAL A 125 6.89 -0.52 16.82
C VAL A 125 6.42 -1.85 16.27
N THR A 126 6.56 -2.05 14.96
CA THR A 126 6.15 -3.32 14.33
C THR A 126 6.99 -4.48 14.89
N PRO A 127 6.38 -5.64 15.20
CA PRO A 127 7.14 -6.83 15.56
C PRO A 127 8.16 -7.19 14.48
N PRO A 128 9.35 -7.73 14.84
CA PRO A 128 10.28 -8.22 13.83
C PRO A 128 9.58 -9.27 12.95
N PRO A 129 9.95 -9.38 11.65
CA PRO A 129 9.40 -10.43 10.80
C PRO A 129 9.52 -11.78 11.49
N PRO A 130 8.50 -12.66 11.42
CA PRO A 130 8.64 -14.01 11.93
C PRO A 130 9.90 -14.64 11.33
N PRO A 131 10.71 -15.40 12.10
CA PRO A 131 11.81 -16.14 11.52
C PRO A 131 11.26 -16.97 10.36
N GLY A 132 11.90 -16.90 9.19
CA GLY A 132 11.44 -17.58 7.99
C GLY A 132 11.12 -19.03 8.33
N VAL A 133 9.86 -19.44 8.12
CA VAL A 133 9.44 -20.81 8.38
C VAL A 133 10.38 -21.70 7.58
N PRO A 134 11.16 -22.60 8.22
CA PRO A 134 12.00 -23.53 7.48
C PRO A 134 11.12 -24.26 6.47
N GLU A 135 11.55 -24.31 5.21
CA GLU A 135 10.82 -25.01 4.15
C GLU A 135 10.33 -26.36 4.69
N PRO A 136 9.02 -26.66 4.60
CA PRO A 136 8.47 -27.81 5.29
C PRO A 136 9.20 -29.06 4.83
N ALA A 137 9.53 -29.95 5.78
CA ALA A 137 10.20 -31.21 5.50
C ALA A 137 9.50 -32.07 4.44
N SER A 138 8.24 -31.76 4.11
CA SER A 138 7.51 -32.31 2.97
C SER A 138 8.21 -32.08 1.62
N LEU A 139 8.91 -30.95 1.41
CA LEU A 139 9.68 -30.71 0.18
C LEU A 139 10.90 -31.63 0.09
N ALA A 140 11.61 -31.81 1.21
CA ALA A 140 12.71 -32.77 1.29
C ALA A 140 12.22 -34.22 1.11
N LEU A 141 11.13 -34.60 1.78
CA LEU A 141 10.50 -35.92 1.64
C LEU A 141 9.98 -36.17 0.21
N MET A 142 9.39 -35.17 -0.43
CA MET A 142 8.96 -35.25 -1.83
C MET A 142 10.15 -35.39 -2.78
N GLY A 143 11.24 -34.65 -2.55
CA GLY A 143 12.49 -34.79 -3.29
C GLY A 143 13.10 -36.20 -3.15
N ILE A 144 13.15 -36.73 -1.93
CA ILE A 144 13.64 -38.09 -1.64
C ILE A 144 12.73 -39.14 -2.31
N GLY A 145 11.41 -38.99 -2.22
CA GLY A 145 10.44 -39.89 -2.83
C GLY A 145 10.57 -39.95 -4.35
N LEU A 146 10.71 -38.80 -5.00
CA LEU A 146 10.92 -38.70 -6.45
C LEU A 146 12.26 -39.32 -6.89
N ALA A 147 13.33 -39.11 -6.12
CA ALA A 147 14.62 -39.75 -6.38
C ALA A 147 14.56 -41.28 -6.24
N GLY A 148 13.86 -41.79 -5.21
CA GLY A 148 13.63 -43.22 -5.00
C GLY A 148 12.87 -43.87 -6.16
N LEU A 149 11.80 -43.23 -6.63
CA LEU A 149 11.02 -43.70 -7.78
C LEU A 149 11.85 -43.71 -9.08
N ALA A 150 12.68 -42.70 -9.30
CA ALA A 150 13.57 -42.64 -10.46
C ALA A 150 14.64 -43.77 -10.43
N ALA A 151 15.18 -44.09 -9.25
CA ALA A 151 16.14 -45.17 -9.07
C ALA A 151 15.52 -46.55 -9.34
N LEU A 152 14.30 -46.80 -8.86
CA LEU A 152 13.55 -48.04 -9.12
C LEU A 152 13.26 -48.22 -10.62
N ARG A 153 12.88 -47.15 -11.33
CA ARG A 153 12.61 -47.20 -12.77
C ARG A 153 13.84 -47.51 -13.62
N ARG A 154 15.04 -47.12 -13.17
CA ARG A 154 16.31 -47.45 -13.86
C ARG A 154 16.69 -48.92 -13.67
N ARG A 155 16.39 -49.51 -12.52
CA ARG A 155 16.68 -50.93 -12.22
C ARG A 155 15.82 -51.90 -13.02
N ASN A 156 14.59 -51.53 -13.37
CA ASN A 156 13.68 -52.38 -14.17
C ASN A 156 13.95 -52.32 -15.69
N LYS A 157 14.93 -51.52 -16.15
CA LYS A 157 15.33 -51.40 -17.57
C LYS A 157 16.68 -52.04 -17.88
N ALA A 158 17.37 -52.58 -16.87
CA ALA A 158 18.58 -53.40 -17.02
C ALA A 158 18.21 -54.87 -16.83
#